data_AF-A0A938MD23-F1
#
_entry.id   AF-A0A938MD23-F1
#
_cell.length_a   1.000
_cell.length_b   1.000
_cell.length_c   1.000
_cell.angle_alpha   90.00
_cell.angle_beta   90.00
_cell.angle_gamma   90.00
#
_symmetry.space_group_name_H-M   'P 1'
#
loop_
_entity.id
_entity.type
_entity.pdbx_description
1 polymer ?
#
loop_
_entity_poly.entity_id
_entity_poly.type
_entity_poly.pdbx_seq_one_letter_code
_entity_poly.pdbx_strand_id
1 'polypeptide(L)'
;MRKALVLVCVAVVCAGCGTTREAQFGLIGSTGVGRNIQVPSVANVPVTAGESKGWTLLFLVPLSSRPTLQKAADDAMKKGGGNLIVDAEVESFFMDLILASQVGLRVKGKVVNVPK
;
A
#
# COMPACT_ATOMS: atom_id res chain seq x y z
N MET A 1 -16.19 -1.78 -38.03
CA MET A 1 -16.37 -0.79 -36.93
C MET A 1 -17.14 -1.36 -35.73
N ARG A 2 -18.32 -1.99 -35.89
CA ARG A 2 -19.09 -2.58 -34.77
C ARG A 2 -18.33 -3.63 -33.92
N LYS A 3 -17.52 -4.49 -34.54
CA LYS A 3 -16.73 -5.53 -33.83
C LYS A 3 -15.63 -4.96 -32.93
N ALA A 4 -15.01 -3.85 -33.33
CA ALA A 4 -13.98 -3.17 -32.54
C ALA A 4 -14.59 -2.45 -31.33
N LEU A 5 -15.78 -1.85 -31.51
CA LEU A 5 -16.53 -1.21 -30.42
C LEU A 5 -16.91 -2.21 -29.32
N VAL A 6 -17.37 -3.42 -29.69
CA VAL A 6 -17.72 -4.48 -28.74
C VAL A 6 -16.49 -4.98 -27.97
N LEU A 7 -15.36 -5.18 -28.65
CA LEU A 7 -14.10 -5.59 -28.02
C LEU A 7 -13.58 -4.54 -27.02
N VAL A 8 -13.72 -3.26 -27.34
CA VAL A 8 -13.36 -2.15 -26.42
C VAL A 8 -14.32 -2.10 -25.24
N CYS A 9 -15.63 -2.29 -25.43
CA CYS A 9 -16.58 -2.33 -24.32
C CYS A 9 -16.31 -3.52 -23.38
N VAL A 10 -16.00 -4.71 -23.92
CA VAL A 10 -15.63 -5.88 -23.10
C VAL A 10 -14.32 -5.62 -22.34
N ALA A 11 -13.32 -5.02 -22.99
CA ALA A 11 -12.06 -4.64 -22.36
C ALA A 11 -12.25 -3.65 -21.19
N VAL A 12 -13.15 -2.68 -21.34
CA VAL A 12 -13.44 -1.67 -20.31
C VAL A 12 -14.22 -2.26 -19.14
N VAL A 13 -15.13 -3.21 -19.38
CA VAL A 13 -15.90 -3.87 -18.31
C VAL A 13 -15.01 -4.82 -17.48
N CYS A 14 -14.00 -5.42 -18.09
CA CYS A 14 -13.06 -6.30 -17.39
C CYS A 14 -11.93 -5.55 -16.66
N ALA A 15 -11.77 -4.23 -16.89
CA ALA A 15 -10.77 -3.42 -16.22
C ALA A 15 -11.35 -2.83 -14.93
N GLY A 16 -11.01 -3.43 -13.79
CA GLY A 16 -11.43 -2.98 -12.47
C GLY A 16 -10.32 -2.21 -11.77
N CYS A 17 -10.66 -1.18 -11.01
CA CYS A 17 -9.75 -0.58 -10.03
C CYS A 17 -10.52 -0.37 -8.73
N GLY A 18 -9.92 -0.75 -7.61
CA GLY A 18 -10.54 -0.64 -6.31
C GLY A 18 -9.52 -0.32 -5.22
N THR A 19 -9.97 0.37 -4.19
CA THR A 19 -9.21 0.59 -2.97
C THR A 19 -10.13 0.36 -1.79
N THR A 20 -9.73 -0.48 -0.85
CA THR A 20 -10.46 -0.77 0.38
C THR A 20 -9.60 -0.44 1.58
N ARG A 21 -10.23 0.18 2.58
CA ARG A 21 -9.59 0.45 3.88
C ARG A 21 -9.67 -0.83 4.70
N GLU A 22 -8.51 -1.35 5.11
CA GLU A 22 -8.41 -2.62 5.83
C GLU A 22 -8.37 -2.39 7.34
N ALA A 23 -7.50 -1.49 7.80
CA ALA A 23 -7.24 -1.31 9.22
C ALA A 23 -6.67 0.07 9.54
N GLN A 24 -6.82 0.47 10.81
CA GLN A 24 -6.15 1.62 11.39
C GLN A 24 -5.32 1.16 12.59
N PHE A 25 -4.08 1.65 12.68
CA PHE A 25 -3.16 1.36 13.77
C PHE A 25 -2.67 2.68 14.36
N GLY A 26 -2.59 2.75 15.69
CA GLY A 26 -1.99 3.90 16.35
C GLY A 26 -0.49 4.02 16.06
N LEU A 27 0.21 2.88 16.00
CA LEU A 27 1.67 2.80 15.86
C LEU A 27 2.09 1.59 15.01
N ILE A 28 3.00 1.80 14.05
CA ILE A 28 3.70 0.75 13.29
C ILE A 28 5.20 1.06 13.31
N GLY A 29 6.03 0.15 13.82
CA GLY A 29 7.49 0.32 13.90
C GLY A 29 8.25 -0.76 13.12
N SER A 30 9.46 -0.43 12.65
CA SER A 30 10.34 -1.35 11.89
C SER A 30 11.07 -2.38 12.76
N THR A 31 11.18 -2.12 14.06
CA THR A 31 11.83 -2.99 15.04
C THR A 31 10.94 -3.10 16.26
N GLY A 32 11.15 -4.11 17.12
CA GLY A 32 10.45 -4.26 18.40
C GLY A 32 10.63 -3.00 19.25
N VAL A 33 9.74 -2.05 19.05
CA VAL A 33 9.74 -0.75 19.68
C VAL A 33 9.50 -1.00 21.17
N GLY A 34 10.49 -0.67 22.02
CA GLY A 34 10.45 -0.94 23.46
C GLY A 34 9.13 -0.48 24.08
N ARG A 35 8.63 -1.19 25.10
CA ARG A 35 7.26 -1.02 25.68
C ARG A 35 6.97 0.39 26.25
N ASN A 36 7.89 1.34 26.17
CA ASN A 36 7.80 2.66 26.78
C ASN A 36 8.35 3.75 25.84
N ILE A 37 7.66 4.00 24.73
CA ILE A 37 8.04 5.03 23.77
C ILE A 37 7.19 6.28 23.97
N GLN A 38 7.87 7.40 24.19
CA GLN A 38 7.23 8.70 24.07
C GLN A 38 7.08 9.02 22.59
N VAL A 39 5.85 9.00 22.11
CA VAL A 39 5.51 9.39 20.75
C VAL A 39 5.63 10.91 20.65
N PRO A 40 6.56 11.45 19.83
CA PRO A 40 6.70 12.90 19.69
C PRO A 40 5.42 13.51 19.09
N SER A 41 5.16 14.79 19.37
CA SER A 41 4.01 15.48 18.77
C SER A 41 4.14 15.49 17.25
N VAL A 42 3.12 14.95 16.57
CA VAL A 42 3.07 14.81 15.11
C VAL A 42 2.20 15.86 14.44
N ALA A 43 1.93 17.00 15.11
CA ALA A 43 1.04 18.04 14.59
C ALA A 43 1.50 18.60 13.23
N ASN A 44 2.81 18.76 13.03
CA ASN A 44 3.41 19.34 11.81
C ASN A 44 4.07 18.30 10.89
N VAL A 45 3.89 17.01 11.16
CA VAL A 45 4.51 15.94 10.36
C VAL A 45 3.59 15.58 9.19
N PRO A 46 4.06 15.68 7.94
CA PRO A 46 3.25 15.35 6.78
C PRO A 46 2.95 13.84 6.74
N VAL A 47 1.75 13.50 6.23
CA VAL A 47 1.38 12.11 5.97
C VAL A 47 2.21 11.58 4.82
N THR A 48 2.89 10.46 5.04
CA THR A 48 3.68 9.75 4.04
C THR A 48 2.99 8.44 3.69
N ALA A 49 3.00 8.08 2.40
CA ALA A 49 2.41 6.84 1.90
C ALA A 49 3.49 5.91 1.34
N GLY A 50 3.55 4.71 1.89
CA GLY A 50 4.36 3.60 1.39
C GLY A 50 3.50 2.53 0.74
N GLU A 51 4.03 1.87 -0.28
CA GLU A 51 3.29 0.87 -1.05
C GLU A 51 4.11 -0.40 -1.26
N SER A 52 3.43 -1.54 -1.21
CA SER A 52 3.95 -2.84 -1.65
C SER A 52 3.04 -3.39 -2.74
N LYS A 53 3.59 -3.72 -3.91
CA LYS A 53 2.83 -4.12 -5.10
C LYS A 53 3.27 -5.49 -5.61
N GLY A 54 2.28 -6.30 -5.98
CA GLY A 54 2.41 -7.58 -6.65
C GLY A 54 1.74 -7.53 -8.03
N TRP A 55 2.31 -8.21 -9.03
CA TRP A 55 1.71 -8.38 -10.34
C TRP A 55 1.45 -9.86 -10.62
N THR A 56 0.34 -10.14 -11.30
CA THR A 56 -0.01 -11.47 -11.77
C THR A 56 -0.40 -11.40 -13.24
N LEU A 57 0.09 -12.35 -14.04
CA LEU A 57 -0.29 -12.51 -15.45
C LEU A 57 -1.44 -13.53 -15.54
N LEU A 58 -2.45 -13.23 -16.35
CA LEU A 58 -3.62 -14.10 -16.58
C LEU A 58 -4.29 -14.59 -15.29
N PHE A 59 -4.25 -13.78 -14.23
CA PHE A 59 -4.76 -14.11 -12.89
C PHE A 59 -4.14 -15.36 -12.23
N LEU A 60 -3.12 -15.97 -12.83
CA LEU A 60 -2.56 -17.26 -12.42
C LEU A 60 -1.06 -17.22 -12.13
N VAL A 61 -0.27 -16.50 -12.93
CA VAL A 61 1.20 -16.55 -12.85
C VAL A 61 1.72 -15.33 -12.09
N PRO A 62 2.21 -15.48 -10.84
CA PRO A 62 2.77 -14.36 -10.11
C PRO A 62 4.07 -13.90 -10.78
N LEU A 63 4.12 -12.64 -11.20
CA LEU A 63 5.29 -12.02 -11.79
C LEU A 63 6.22 -11.40 -10.74
N SER A 64 5.72 -11.17 -9.53
CA SER A 64 6.50 -10.61 -8.43
C SER A 64 6.10 -11.21 -7.09
N SER A 65 6.92 -10.95 -6.07
CA SER A 65 6.63 -11.35 -4.69
C SER A 65 5.30 -10.78 -4.23
N ARG A 66 4.56 -11.56 -3.42
CA ARG A 66 3.31 -11.08 -2.80
C ARG A 66 3.57 -9.78 -2.02
N PRO A 67 2.65 -8.80 -2.10
CA PRO A 67 2.76 -7.57 -1.33
C PRO A 67 2.66 -7.89 0.17
N THR A 68 3.42 -7.18 0.99
CA THR A 68 3.38 -7.36 2.44
C THR A 68 3.25 -6.01 3.14
N LEU A 69 2.57 -6.01 4.30
CA LEU A 69 2.46 -4.83 5.15
C LEU A 69 3.83 -4.32 5.58
N GLN A 70 4.77 -5.23 5.86
CA GLN A 70 6.15 -4.87 6.21
C GLN A 70 6.82 -4.06 5.11
N LYS A 71 6.76 -4.51 3.85
CA LYS A 71 7.35 -3.77 2.73
C LYS A 71 6.67 -2.41 2.51
N ALA A 72 5.35 -2.33 2.68
CA ALA A 72 4.63 -1.07 2.55
C ALA A 72 4.97 -0.09 3.68
N ALA A 73 5.11 -0.58 4.92
CA ALA A 73 5.54 0.22 6.06
C ALA A 73 7.01 0.66 5.90
N ASP A 74 7.91 -0.23 5.48
CA ASP A 74 9.31 0.08 5.23
C ASP A 74 9.46 1.14 4.12
N ASP A 75 8.67 1.03 3.04
CA ASP A 75 8.62 2.05 1.99
C ASP A 75 8.12 3.40 2.52
N ALA A 76 7.09 3.40 3.38
CA ALA A 76 6.59 4.63 4.02
C ALA A 76 7.67 5.27 4.90
N MET A 77 8.31 4.48 5.76
CA MET A 77 9.39 4.92 6.65
C MET A 77 10.59 5.45 5.88
N LYS A 78 10.99 4.76 4.80
CA LYS A 78 12.08 5.19 3.91
C LYS A 78 11.77 6.52 3.25
N LYS A 79 10.54 6.73 2.76
CA LYS A 79 10.10 8.00 2.15
C LYS A 79 10.00 9.13 3.17
N GLY A 80 9.54 8.83 4.39
CA GLY A 80 9.35 9.81 5.46
C GLY A 80 10.60 10.08 6.29
N GLY A 81 11.69 9.31 6.09
CA GLY A 81 12.97 9.51 6.79
C GLY A 81 12.94 9.15 8.28
N GLY A 82 12.11 8.19 8.69
CA GLY A 82 11.92 7.81 10.10
C GLY A 82 11.86 6.30 10.32
N ASN A 83 11.58 5.90 11.55
CA ASN A 83 11.55 4.49 11.98
C ASN A 83 10.25 4.09 12.69
N LEU A 84 9.30 5.01 12.82
CA LEU A 84 7.98 4.80 13.41
C LEU A 84 6.93 5.53 12.58
N ILE A 85 5.80 4.87 12.33
CA ILE A 85 4.61 5.44 11.69
C ILE A 85 3.54 5.62 12.78
N VAL A 86 3.04 6.84 12.92
CA VAL A 86 1.97 7.23 13.85
C VAL A 86 0.69 7.52 13.04
N ASP A 87 -0.46 7.20 13.63
CA ASP A 87 -1.78 7.35 12.98
C ASP A 87 -1.82 6.64 11.63
N ALA A 88 -1.44 5.37 11.64
CA ALA A 88 -1.28 4.58 10.43
C ALA A 88 -2.63 4.06 9.91
N GLU A 89 -2.84 4.18 8.61
CA GLU A 89 -3.96 3.65 7.87
C GLU A 89 -3.46 2.65 6.83
N VAL A 90 -4.08 1.49 6.80
CA VAL A 90 -3.76 0.42 5.87
C VAL A 90 -4.90 0.29 4.85
N GLU A 91 -4.53 0.39 3.58
CA GLU A 91 -5.42 0.17 2.45
C GLU A 91 -4.91 -1.01 1.64
N SER A 92 -5.82 -1.82 1.11
CA SER A 92 -5.50 -2.69 -0.02
C SER A 92 -6.05 -2.05 -1.30
N PHE A 93 -5.37 -2.28 -2.41
CA PHE A 93 -5.83 -1.84 -3.72
C PHE A 93 -5.57 -2.92 -4.75
N PHE A 94 -6.41 -2.92 -5.77
CA PHE A 94 -6.23 -3.79 -6.91
C PHE A 94 -6.52 -3.01 -8.19
N MET A 95 -5.89 -3.46 -9.27
CA MET A 95 -6.13 -2.99 -10.61
C MET A 95 -6.06 -4.20 -11.54
N ASP A 96 -7.19 -4.54 -12.13
CA ASP A 96 -7.30 -5.60 -13.10
C ASP A 96 -7.26 -5.02 -14.51
N LEU A 97 -6.46 -5.63 -15.36
CA LEU A 97 -6.42 -5.45 -16.81
C LEU A 97 -6.71 -6.81 -17.44
N ILE A 98 -7.10 -6.81 -18.71
CA ILE A 98 -7.55 -8.01 -19.46
C ILE A 98 -6.61 -9.22 -19.28
N LEU A 99 -5.29 -8.98 -19.24
CA LEU A 99 -4.28 -10.03 -19.17
C LEU A 99 -3.37 -9.93 -17.95
N ALA A 100 -3.53 -8.90 -17.10
CA ALA A 100 -2.63 -8.65 -15.98
C ALA A 100 -3.41 -8.03 -14.83
N SER A 101 -3.14 -8.47 -13.61
CA SER A 101 -3.66 -7.83 -12.41
C SER A 101 -2.53 -7.33 -11.53
N GLN A 102 -2.73 -6.16 -10.94
CA GLN A 102 -1.90 -5.63 -9.87
C GLN A 102 -2.70 -5.67 -8.58
N VAL A 103 -2.08 -6.16 -7.52
CA VAL A 103 -2.60 -6.06 -6.16
C VAL A 103 -1.55 -5.40 -5.29
N GLY A 104 -1.98 -4.63 -4.31
CA GLY A 104 -1.05 -3.96 -3.43
C GLY A 104 -1.63 -3.59 -2.08
N LEU A 105 -0.71 -3.28 -1.17
CA LEU A 105 -0.99 -2.74 0.14
C LEU A 105 -0.36 -1.36 0.21
N ARG A 106 -1.08 -0.41 0.80
CA ARG A 106 -0.62 0.93 1.06
C ARG A 106 -0.72 1.21 2.55
N VAL A 107 0.36 1.72 3.12
CA VAL A 107 0.39 2.22 4.50
C VAL A 107 0.57 3.72 4.44
N LYS A 108 -0.40 4.46 4.98
CA LYS A 108 -0.34 5.92 5.13
C LYS A 108 -0.18 6.24 6.59
N GLY A 109 0.60 7.26 6.92
CA GLY A 109 0.68 7.75 8.30
C GLY A 109 1.79 8.79 8.46
N LYS A 110 1.96 9.28 9.67
CA LYS A 110 2.98 10.27 9.98
C LYS A 110 4.26 9.57 10.39
N VAL A 111 5.30 9.73 9.60
CA VAL A 111 6.59 9.07 9.84
C VAL A 111 7.44 9.94 10.75
N VAL A 112 7.90 9.38 11.85
CA VAL A 112 8.77 10.05 12.82
C VAL A 112 9.99 9.20 13.12
N ASN A 113 11.05 9.86 13.59
CA ASN A 113 12.23 9.21 14.10
C ASN A 113 12.17 9.19 15.62
N VAL A 114 12.24 8.01 16.22
CA VAL A 114 12.30 7.81 17.66
C VAL A 114 13.66 7.23 18.01
N PRO A 115 14.38 7.79 18.99
CA PRO A 115 15.62 7.22 19.49
C PRO A 115 15.37 5.80 20.03
N LYS A 116 16.31 4.89 19.76
CA LYS A 116 16.25 3.50 20.23
C LYS A 116 16.42 3.39 21.73
#